data_AF-C4KI23-F1
#
_entry.id   AF-C4KI23-F1
#
_cell.length_a   1.000
_cell.length_b   1.000
_cell.length_c   1.000
_cell.angle_alpha   90.00
_cell.angle_beta   90.00
_cell.angle_gamma   90.00
#
_symmetry.space_group_name_H-M   'P 1'
#
loop_
_entity.id
_entity.type
_entity.pdbx_description
1 polymer ?
#
loop_
_entity_poly.entity_id
_entity_poly.type
_entity_poly.pdbx_seq_one_letter_code
_entity_poly.pdbx_strand_id
1 'polypeptide(L)'
;MNYHLNIKMFIFPFSKNKNMEQIVDFPDPATYNYPEEVKLPDGTLLMGRTPGESPLIMNRKKWRLYPTFKVISYDYDKLELVVQSTQNGVIYKMPKDPITQSILYHLLDNPGSTPEQVVSELLAWGQQNGIDLLSNNDRMFTWASYMYDTISLLITHGLIKIEK
;
A
#
# COMPACT_ATOMS: atom_id res chain seq x y z
N MET A 1 52.30 -45.47 12.33
CA MET A 1 51.23 -44.68 12.97
C MET A 1 50.45 -43.98 11.86
N ASN A 2 49.33 -44.58 11.45
CA ASN A 2 48.42 -44.03 10.45
C ASN A 2 47.24 -43.38 11.18
N TYR A 3 47.09 -42.06 11.05
CA TYR A 3 45.94 -41.34 11.57
C TYR A 3 44.84 -41.32 10.51
N HIS A 4 43.76 -42.05 10.75
CA HIS A 4 42.53 -41.96 9.97
C HIS A 4 41.83 -40.64 10.28
N LEU A 5 41.77 -39.73 9.30
CA LEU A 5 40.89 -38.55 9.34
C LEU A 5 39.45 -39.02 9.10
N ASN A 6 38.65 -38.96 10.15
CA ASN A 6 37.21 -39.21 10.11
C ASN A 6 36.48 -37.90 9.80
N ILE A 7 36.33 -37.58 8.51
CA ILE A 7 35.57 -36.40 8.06
C ILE A 7 34.08 -36.74 8.22
N LYS A 8 33.47 -36.30 9.32
CA LYS A 8 32.01 -36.23 9.42
C LYS A 8 31.51 -35.19 8.41
N MET A 9 31.11 -35.69 7.24
CA MET A 9 30.29 -34.98 6.27
C MET A 9 28.96 -34.62 6.96
N PHE A 10 28.78 -33.36 7.35
CA PHE A 10 27.46 -32.84 7.70
C PHE A 10 26.66 -32.71 6.40
N ILE A 11 25.95 -33.77 6.06
CA ILE A 11 24.87 -33.73 5.08
C ILE A 11 23.72 -32.99 5.77
N PHE A 12 23.57 -31.70 5.50
CA PHE A 12 22.34 -31.01 5.84
C PHE A 12 21.22 -31.61 4.98
N PRO A 13 20.12 -32.11 5.57
CA PRO A 13 18.98 -32.52 4.78
C PRO A 13 18.40 -31.26 4.15
N PHE A 14 18.45 -31.19 2.82
CA PHE A 14 17.63 -30.25 2.06
C PHE A 14 16.16 -30.51 2.41
N SER A 15 15.61 -29.67 3.29
CA SER A 15 14.18 -29.65 3.57
C SER A 15 13.47 -29.19 2.31
N LYS A 16 12.76 -30.11 1.66
CA LYS A 16 11.73 -29.81 0.67
C LYS A 16 10.59 -29.07 1.38
N ASN A 17 10.68 -27.74 1.47
CA ASN A 17 9.50 -26.91 1.67
C ASN A 17 8.99 -26.44 0.30
N LYS A 18 7.81 -26.93 -0.06
CA LYS A 18 7.00 -26.41 -1.17
C LYS A 18 6.70 -24.93 -0.90
N ASN A 19 7.15 -24.05 -1.79
CA ASN A 19 6.77 -22.63 -1.92
C ASN A 19 6.53 -21.89 -0.59
N MET A 20 7.61 -21.40 0.04
CA MET A 20 7.47 -20.22 0.90
C MET A 20 7.00 -19.07 0.00
N GLU A 21 5.72 -18.70 0.08
CA GLU A 21 5.26 -17.44 -0.49
C GLU A 21 6.10 -16.32 0.19
N GLN A 22 6.95 -15.67 -0.59
CA GLN A 22 7.85 -14.64 -0.08
C GLN A 22 7.01 -13.45 0.37
N ILE A 23 6.98 -13.18 1.68
CA ILE A 23 6.43 -11.94 2.22
C ILE A 23 7.43 -10.83 1.93
N VAL A 24 6.99 -9.77 1.27
CA VAL A 24 7.78 -8.58 0.97
C VAL A 24 7.25 -7.39 1.76
N ASP A 25 8.14 -6.50 2.20
CA ASP A 25 7.72 -5.26 2.84
C ASP A 25 7.12 -4.32 1.79
N PHE A 26 5.95 -3.77 2.09
CA PHE A 26 5.34 -2.73 1.26
C PHE A 26 6.11 -1.42 1.48
N PRO A 27 6.40 -0.64 0.41
CA PRO A 27 7.07 0.64 0.55
C PRO A 27 6.28 1.60 1.44
N ASP A 28 6.96 2.24 2.39
CA ASP A 28 6.36 3.26 3.25
C ASP A 28 6.11 4.55 2.45
N PRO A 29 4.85 5.00 2.28
CA PRO A 29 4.54 6.20 1.51
C PRO A 29 5.24 7.46 2.00
N ALA A 30 5.62 7.55 3.29
CA ALA A 30 6.27 8.73 3.86
C ALA A 30 7.76 8.84 3.46
N THR A 31 8.39 7.72 3.08
CA THR A 31 9.81 7.67 2.72
C THR A 31 10.06 7.18 1.29
N TYR A 32 8.99 6.79 0.58
CA TYR A 32 9.07 6.32 -0.78
C TYR A 32 9.53 7.45 -1.73
N ASN A 33 10.50 7.15 -2.59
CA ASN A 33 10.98 8.07 -3.60
C ASN A 33 10.07 8.01 -4.83
N TYR A 34 9.01 8.83 -4.82
CA TYR A 34 8.06 8.87 -5.93
C TYR A 34 8.71 9.37 -7.23
N PRO A 35 8.47 8.70 -8.37
CA PRO A 35 8.86 9.25 -9.66
C PRO A 35 8.05 10.51 -9.98
N GLU A 36 8.58 11.36 -10.86
CA GLU A 36 7.87 12.56 -11.34
C GLU A 36 6.52 12.24 -12.01
N GLU A 37 6.41 11.06 -12.62
CA GLU A 37 5.18 10.53 -13.18
C GLU A 37 4.97 9.10 -12.67
N VAL A 38 3.83 8.86 -12.02
CA VAL A 38 3.36 7.52 -11.70
C VAL A 38 2.43 7.06 -12.82
N LYS A 39 2.76 5.94 -13.45
CA LYS A 39 1.98 5.34 -14.54
C LYS A 39 1.45 3.97 -14.13
N LEU A 40 0.28 3.64 -14.64
CA LEU A 40 -0.24 2.27 -14.61
C LEU A 40 0.63 1.36 -15.50
N PRO A 41 0.54 0.02 -15.34
CA PRO A 41 1.31 -0.92 -16.15
C PRO A 41 1.10 -0.79 -17.67
N ASP A 42 -0.05 -0.28 -18.10
CA ASP A 42 -0.38 -0.02 -19.50
C ASP A 42 0.18 1.31 -20.05
N GLY A 43 0.90 2.07 -19.21
CA GLY A 43 1.48 3.37 -19.54
C GLY A 43 0.57 4.56 -19.27
N THR A 44 -0.67 4.35 -18.82
CA THR A 44 -1.60 5.43 -18.48
C THR A 44 -1.09 6.25 -17.31
N LEU A 45 -1.06 7.58 -17.44
CA LEU A 45 -0.67 8.49 -16.36
C LEU A 45 -1.68 8.45 -15.21
N LEU A 46 -1.19 8.23 -13.99
CA LEU A 46 -1.98 8.21 -12.76
C LEU A 46 -1.73 9.45 -11.89
N MET A 47 -0.45 9.78 -11.69
CA MET A 47 0.01 11.01 -11.01
C MET A 47 1.09 11.68 -11.85
N GLY A 48 1.04 13.00 -11.97
CA GLY A 48 2.05 13.82 -12.64
C GLY A 48 2.84 14.67 -11.64
N ARG A 49 3.67 15.59 -12.14
CA ARG A 49 4.53 16.47 -11.31
C ARG A 49 3.72 17.40 -10.42
N THR A 50 2.53 17.78 -10.86
CA THR A 50 1.63 18.66 -10.12
C THR A 50 0.25 18.02 -9.91
N PRO A 51 -0.53 18.48 -8.90
CA PRO A 51 -1.90 18.02 -8.72
C PRO A 51 -2.79 18.25 -9.96
N GLY A 52 -2.56 19.34 -10.70
CA GLY A 52 -3.30 19.67 -11.92
C GLY A 52 -3.00 18.74 -13.09
N GLU A 53 -1.82 18.12 -13.10
CA GLU A 53 -1.40 17.14 -14.10
C GLU A 53 -1.74 15.70 -13.70
N SER A 54 -2.25 15.47 -12.49
CA SER A 54 -2.47 14.14 -11.91
C SER A 54 -3.89 13.65 -12.18
N PRO A 55 -4.11 12.67 -13.09
CA PRO A 55 -5.46 12.23 -13.44
C PRO A 55 -6.23 11.60 -12.27
N LEU A 56 -5.55 11.01 -11.29
CA LEU A 56 -6.14 10.52 -10.04
C LEU A 56 -6.84 11.65 -9.27
N ILE A 57 -6.20 12.83 -9.18
CA ILE A 57 -6.71 14.02 -8.48
C ILE A 57 -7.73 14.77 -9.33
N MET A 58 -7.44 14.97 -10.61
CA MET A 58 -8.31 15.73 -11.51
C MET A 58 -9.64 15.04 -11.77
N ASN A 59 -9.65 13.71 -11.77
CA ASN A 59 -10.86 12.90 -11.94
C ASN A 59 -11.28 12.18 -10.66
N ARG A 60 -10.84 12.67 -9.49
CA ARG A 60 -11.10 12.07 -8.16
C ARG A 60 -12.56 11.79 -7.81
N LYS A 61 -13.51 12.43 -8.50
CA LYS A 61 -14.97 12.22 -8.36
C LYS A 61 -15.52 11.14 -9.29
N LYS A 62 -14.80 10.84 -10.37
CA LYS A 62 -15.23 9.94 -11.44
C LYS A 62 -14.64 8.55 -11.24
N TRP A 63 -13.35 8.48 -10.93
CA TRP A 63 -12.70 7.22 -10.63
C TRP A 63 -13.38 6.46 -9.48
N ARG A 64 -13.27 5.14 -9.54
CA ARG A 64 -13.77 4.16 -8.59
C ARG A 64 -12.62 3.24 -8.20
N LEU A 65 -12.44 3.06 -6.90
CA LEU A 65 -11.36 2.25 -6.33
C LEU A 65 -11.92 0.94 -5.81
N TYR A 66 -11.34 -0.18 -6.25
CA TYR A 66 -11.77 -1.52 -5.85
C TYR A 66 -10.61 -2.27 -5.19
N PRO A 67 -10.83 -2.92 -4.03
CA PRO A 67 -9.80 -3.71 -3.40
C PRO A 67 -9.46 -4.93 -4.26
N THR A 68 -8.17 -5.16 -4.49
CA THR A 68 -7.67 -6.36 -5.17
C THR A 68 -6.62 -7.05 -4.31
N PHE A 69 -6.99 -7.27 -3.06
CA PHE A 69 -6.20 -7.98 -2.08
C PHE A 69 -7.11 -8.76 -1.14
N LYS A 70 -6.51 -9.70 -0.40
CA LYS A 70 -7.14 -10.35 0.74
C LYS A 70 -6.25 -10.18 1.97
N VAL A 71 -6.87 -10.01 3.14
CA VAL A 71 -6.15 -9.96 4.41
C VAL A 71 -5.68 -11.36 4.78
N ILE A 72 -4.38 -11.49 5.09
CA ILE A 72 -3.76 -12.75 5.52
C ILE A 72 -3.63 -12.79 7.04
N SER A 73 -3.17 -11.69 7.64
CA SER A 73 -3.08 -11.55 9.09
C SER A 73 -3.27 -10.10 9.49
N TYR A 74 -3.87 -9.89 10.66
CA TYR A 74 -4.02 -8.57 11.25
C TYR A 74 -3.83 -8.62 12.77
N ASP A 75 -2.96 -7.75 13.27
CA ASP A 75 -2.82 -7.43 14.69
C ASP A 75 -3.08 -5.92 14.84
N TYR A 76 -4.25 -5.58 15.39
CA TYR A 76 -4.71 -4.20 15.60
C TYR A 76 -3.76 -3.44 16.52
N ASP A 77 -3.36 -4.06 17.63
CA ASP A 77 -2.57 -3.41 18.69
C ASP A 77 -1.16 -3.07 18.22
N LYS A 78 -0.61 -3.86 17.28
CA LYS A 78 0.73 -3.65 16.72
C LYS A 78 0.76 -2.93 15.38
N LEU A 79 -0.42 -2.60 14.82
CA LEU A 79 -0.59 -2.13 13.44
C LEU A 79 0.13 -3.03 12.43
N GLU A 80 0.05 -4.34 12.62
CA GLU A 80 0.67 -5.30 11.73
C GLU A 80 -0.38 -5.90 10.82
N LEU A 81 -0.36 -5.46 9.56
CA LEU A 81 -1.26 -5.92 8.52
C LEU A 81 -0.46 -6.62 7.43
N VAL A 82 -0.86 -7.84 7.08
CA VAL A 82 -0.31 -8.60 5.96
C VAL A 82 -1.43 -8.88 4.98
N VAL A 83 -1.23 -8.53 3.71
CA VAL A 83 -2.21 -8.71 2.63
C VAL A 83 -1.59 -9.45 1.45
N GLN A 84 -2.39 -10.22 0.72
CA GLN A 84 -1.98 -10.80 -0.56
C GLN A 84 -2.73 -10.11 -1.69
N SER A 85 -2.01 -9.55 -2.67
CA SER A 85 -2.63 -9.03 -3.89
C SER A 85 -3.27 -10.18 -4.67
N THR A 86 -4.53 -10.00 -5.07
CA THR A 86 -5.24 -10.94 -5.94
C THR A 86 -4.93 -10.72 -7.41
N GLN A 87 -4.23 -9.64 -7.78
CA GLN A 87 -3.81 -9.38 -9.16
C GLN A 87 -2.49 -10.06 -9.52
N ASN A 88 -1.49 -9.96 -8.63
CA ASN A 88 -0.13 -10.44 -8.90
C ASN A 88 0.34 -11.56 -7.95
N GLY A 89 -0.44 -11.90 -6.91
CA GLY A 89 -0.15 -12.98 -5.97
C GLY A 89 0.87 -12.64 -4.88
N VAL A 90 1.47 -11.44 -4.90
CA VAL A 90 2.50 -11.00 -3.96
C VAL A 90 1.89 -10.78 -2.57
N ILE A 91 2.59 -11.23 -1.52
CA ILE A 91 2.21 -11.01 -0.14
C ILE A 91 3.00 -9.83 0.41
N TYR A 92 2.28 -8.78 0.80
CA TYR A 92 2.83 -7.55 1.33
C TYR A 92 2.63 -7.47 2.84
N LYS A 93 3.71 -7.19 3.57
CA LYS A 93 3.64 -6.67 4.94
C LYS A 93 3.52 -5.15 4.88
N MET A 94 2.40 -4.63 5.34
CA MET A 94 2.11 -3.20 5.27
C MET A 94 2.96 -2.40 6.28
N PRO A 95 3.31 -1.14 5.97
CA PRO A 95 3.97 -0.26 6.92
C PRO A 95 3.08 -0.02 8.14
N LYS A 96 3.71 0.35 9.26
CA LYS A 96 3.01 0.81 10.48
C LYS A 96 2.50 2.25 10.33
N ASP A 97 1.89 2.53 9.19
CA ASP A 97 1.29 3.80 8.84
C ASP A 97 -0.24 3.68 8.94
N PRO A 98 -0.90 4.42 9.85
CA PRO A 98 -2.34 4.32 10.04
C PRO A 98 -3.13 4.76 8.81
N ILE A 99 -2.60 5.66 7.97
CA ILE A 99 -3.31 6.14 6.77
C ILE A 99 -3.38 5.06 5.70
N THR A 100 -2.26 4.42 5.38
CA THR A 100 -2.21 3.31 4.43
C THR A 100 -3.18 2.20 4.84
N GLN A 101 -3.17 1.81 6.11
CA GLN A 101 -4.09 0.79 6.61
C GLN A 101 -5.55 1.25 6.58
N SER A 102 -5.83 2.51 6.93
CA SER A 102 -7.19 3.07 6.88
C SER A 102 -7.74 3.12 5.46
N ILE A 103 -6.91 3.42 4.45
CA ILE A 103 -7.32 3.36 3.03
C ILE A 103 -7.73 1.94 2.66
N LEU A 104 -6.93 0.94 3.03
CA LEU A 104 -7.24 -0.46 2.75
C LEU A 104 -8.54 -0.91 3.44
N TYR A 105 -8.72 -0.58 4.72
CA TYR A 105 -9.94 -0.90 5.46
C TYR A 105 -11.17 -0.23 4.87
N HIS A 106 -11.09 1.08 4.61
CA HIS A 106 -12.19 1.81 4.00
C HIS A 106 -12.65 1.17 2.69
N LEU A 107 -11.72 0.72 1.84
CA LEU A 107 -12.04 0.09 0.56
C LEU A 107 -12.57 -1.35 0.67
N LEU A 108 -12.25 -2.07 1.74
CA LEU A 108 -12.90 -3.36 2.02
C LEU A 108 -14.37 -3.18 2.39
N ASP A 109 -14.66 -2.15 3.19
CA ASP A 109 -16.02 -1.85 3.64
C ASP A 109 -16.84 -1.12 2.54
N ASN A 110 -16.17 -0.34 1.69
CA ASN A 110 -16.79 0.52 0.68
C ASN A 110 -16.14 0.33 -0.71
N PRO A 111 -16.24 -0.86 -1.32
CA PRO A 111 -15.69 -1.09 -2.66
C PRO A 111 -16.41 -0.19 -3.68
N GLY A 112 -15.62 0.50 -4.51
CA GLY A 112 -16.14 1.48 -5.47
C GLY A 112 -16.19 2.92 -4.92
N SER A 113 -15.65 3.19 -3.73
CA SER A 113 -15.43 4.58 -3.30
C SER A 113 -14.59 5.36 -4.31
N THR A 114 -14.91 6.65 -4.46
CA THR A 114 -14.10 7.57 -5.26
C THR A 114 -12.84 7.97 -4.47
N PRO A 115 -11.72 8.31 -5.14
CA PRO A 115 -10.55 8.87 -4.44
C PRO A 115 -10.90 10.06 -3.54
N GLU A 116 -11.83 10.93 -3.97
CA GLU A 116 -12.27 12.05 -3.13
C GLU A 116 -13.00 11.60 -1.87
N GLN A 117 -13.84 10.57 -1.95
CA GLN A 117 -14.55 10.05 -0.78
C GLN A 117 -13.58 9.47 0.25
N VAL A 118 -12.63 8.64 -0.20
CA VAL A 118 -11.59 8.07 0.67
C VAL A 118 -10.82 9.18 1.38
N VAL A 119 -10.29 10.15 0.63
CA VAL A 119 -9.51 11.27 1.18
C VAL A 119 -10.36 12.10 2.14
N SER A 120 -11.61 12.41 1.78
CA SER A 120 -12.49 13.23 2.63
C SER A 120 -12.81 12.55 3.96
N GLU A 121 -13.06 11.24 3.94
CA GLU A 121 -13.36 10.48 5.15
C GLU A 121 -12.15 10.40 6.08
N LEU A 122 -10.95 10.15 5.52
CA LEU A 122 -9.73 10.08 6.31
C LEU A 122 -9.29 11.45 6.85
N LEU A 123 -9.52 12.55 6.12
CA LEU A 123 -9.34 13.90 6.64
C LEU A 123 -10.31 14.18 7.80
N ALA A 124 -11.59 13.79 7.66
CA ALA A 124 -12.56 13.94 8.73
C ALA A 124 -12.17 13.12 9.97
N TRP A 125 -11.71 11.88 9.78
CA TRP A 125 -11.16 11.04 10.85
C TRP A 125 -9.95 11.70 11.52
N GLY A 126 -9.00 12.24 10.75
CA GLY A 126 -7.84 12.95 11.30
C GLY A 126 -8.25 14.14 12.16
N GLN A 127 -9.21 14.95 11.69
CA GLN A 127 -9.76 16.08 12.44
C GLN A 127 -10.43 15.64 13.75
N GLN A 128 -11.20 14.54 13.74
CA GLN A 128 -11.83 13.98 14.94
C GLN A 128 -10.82 13.45 15.96
N ASN A 129 -9.65 13.00 15.50
CA ASN A 129 -8.57 12.50 16.34
C ASN A 129 -7.55 13.59 16.75
N GLY A 130 -7.94 14.87 16.65
CA GLY A 130 -7.18 16.00 17.21
C GLY A 130 -6.16 16.63 16.26
N ILE A 131 -6.17 16.25 14.98
CA ILE A 131 -5.32 16.89 13.97
C ILE A 131 -6.05 18.14 13.49
N ASP A 132 -5.47 19.31 13.76
CA ASP A 132 -6.07 20.57 13.32
C ASP A 132 -5.83 20.80 11.82
N LEU A 133 -6.77 20.31 11.00
CA LEU A 133 -6.79 20.41 9.54
C LEU A 133 -7.63 21.61 9.08
N LEU A 134 -8.67 21.98 9.82
CA LEU A 134 -9.59 23.06 9.45
C LEU A 134 -9.00 24.46 9.63
N SER A 135 -8.09 24.67 10.58
CA SER A 135 -7.46 25.98 10.79
C SER A 135 -6.23 26.22 9.89
N ASN A 136 -5.72 25.16 9.25
CA ASN A 136 -4.47 25.18 8.52
C ASN A 136 -4.62 24.50 7.15
N ASN A 137 -4.89 25.32 6.13
CA ASN A 137 -5.08 24.87 4.75
C ASN A 137 -3.84 24.16 4.18
N ASP A 138 -2.63 24.61 4.52
CA ASP A 138 -1.38 24.01 4.04
C ASP A 138 -1.21 22.59 4.62
N ARG A 139 -1.58 22.40 5.89
CA ARG A 139 -1.58 21.09 6.53
C ARG A 139 -2.62 20.17 5.89
N MET A 140 -3.84 20.65 5.67
CA MET A 140 -4.89 19.87 4.99
C MET A 140 -4.44 19.45 3.59
N PHE A 141 -3.82 20.36 2.82
CA PHE A 141 -3.29 20.07 1.50
C PHE A 141 -2.16 19.03 1.54
N THR A 142 -1.25 19.14 2.50
CA THR A 142 -0.16 18.18 2.71
C THR A 142 -0.71 16.78 3.01
N TRP A 143 -1.71 16.69 3.88
CA TRP A 143 -2.38 15.44 4.23
C TRP A 143 -3.11 14.82 3.04
N ALA A 144 -3.87 15.63 2.30
CA ALA A 144 -4.54 15.15 1.10
C ALA A 144 -3.54 14.63 0.06
N SER A 145 -2.42 15.35 -0.16
CA SER A 145 -1.37 14.94 -1.10
C SER A 145 -0.77 13.59 -0.70
N TYR A 146 -0.41 13.43 0.58
CA TYR A 146 0.08 12.16 1.12
C TYR A 146 -0.89 10.99 0.91
N MET A 147 -2.20 11.21 1.08
CA MET A 147 -3.21 10.18 0.82
C MET A 147 -3.31 9.82 -0.66
N TYR A 148 -3.25 10.80 -1.58
CA TYR A 148 -3.23 10.52 -3.02
C TYR A 148 -1.99 9.75 -3.46
N ASP A 149 -0.82 10.11 -2.91
CA ASP A 149 0.43 9.41 -3.15
C ASP A 149 0.33 7.96 -2.66
N THR A 150 -0.21 7.75 -1.45
CA THR A 150 -0.46 6.42 -0.88
C THR A 150 -1.43 5.60 -1.76
N ILE A 151 -2.53 6.19 -2.22
CA ILE A 151 -3.47 5.52 -3.14
C ILE A 151 -2.75 5.12 -4.44
N SER A 152 -1.92 6.01 -5.00
CA SER A 152 -1.16 5.72 -6.22
C SER A 152 -0.19 4.54 -6.05
N LEU A 153 0.44 4.44 -4.87
CA LEU A 153 1.36 3.37 -4.53
C LEU A 153 0.61 2.03 -4.38
N LEU A 154 -0.54 2.03 -3.71
CA LEU A 154 -1.40 0.86 -3.58
C LEU A 154 -1.93 0.37 -4.93
N ILE A 155 -2.28 1.28 -5.84
CA ILE A 155 -2.69 0.93 -7.21
C ILE A 155 -1.54 0.27 -7.98
N THR A 156 -0.35 0.89 -7.98
CA THR A 156 0.81 0.38 -8.73
C THR A 156 1.32 -0.96 -8.23
N HIS A 157 1.07 -1.30 -6.97
CA HIS A 157 1.40 -2.59 -6.38
C HIS A 157 0.27 -3.64 -6.52
N GLY A 158 -0.80 -3.31 -7.25
CA GLY A 158 -1.91 -4.24 -7.53
C GLY A 158 -2.76 -4.54 -6.30
N LEU A 159 -2.75 -3.68 -5.28
CA LEU A 159 -3.64 -3.78 -4.11
C LEU A 159 -4.96 -3.05 -4.36
N ILE A 160 -4.98 -2.06 -5.25
CA ILE A 160 -6.21 -1.38 -5.66
C ILE A 160 -6.31 -1.42 -7.18
N LYS A 161 -7.50 -1.76 -7.69
CA LYS A 161 -7.88 -1.53 -9.08
C LYS A 161 -8.61 -0.21 -9.19
N ILE A 162 -8.32 0.54 -10.26
CA ILE A 162 -8.97 1.81 -10.57
C ILE A 162 -9.77 1.70 -11.87
N GLU A 163 -11.02 2.17 -11.85
CA GLU A 163 -11.95 2.15 -12.99
C GLU A 163 -12.68 3.50 -13.12
N LYS A 164 -12.99 3.93 -14.36
CA LYS A 164 -13.56 5.25 -14.65
C LYS A 164 -15.07 5.23 -14.76
#